data_AF-A0A844AS05-F1
#
_entry.id   AF-A0A844AS05-F1
#
_cell.length_a   1.000
_cell.length_b   1.000
_cell.length_c   1.000
_cell.angle_alpha   90.00
_cell.angle_beta   90.00
_cell.angle_gamma   90.00
#
_symmetry.space_group_name_H-M   'P 1'
#
loop_
_entity.id
_entity.type
_entity.pdbx_description
1 polymer ?
#
loop_
_entity_poly.entity_id
_entity_poly.type
_entity_poly.pdbx_seq_one_letter_code
_entity_poly.pdbx_strand_id
1 'polypeptide(L)'
;MQAQRDAFDVNKLLVGFVDILASGNAMPLQFDRLARDLGIAEGAPMVVFLNGIKKILRALPDKAFEDKNARLAMVDAVQDALDQAIDVEEEMNENNQQGDS
;
A
#
# COMPACT_ATOMS: atom_id res chain seq x y z
N MET A 1 -0.10 -28.84 12.17
CA MET A 1 -0.16 -28.41 10.76
C MET A 1 0.53 -27.06 10.70
N GLN A 2 1.77 -27.00 10.20
CA GLN A 2 2.48 -25.74 10.04
C GLN A 2 1.84 -25.00 8.86
N ALA A 3 1.29 -23.81 9.10
CA ALA A 3 0.84 -22.93 8.02
C ALA A 3 2.06 -22.63 7.14
N GLN A 4 2.02 -23.11 5.91
CA GLN A 4 2.98 -22.74 4.89
C GLN A 4 2.78 -21.24 4.67
N ARG A 5 3.70 -20.42 5.20
CA ARG A 5 3.77 -19.00 4.85
C ARG A 5 4.11 -18.98 3.37
N ASP A 6 3.12 -18.70 2.53
CA ASP A 6 3.38 -18.44 1.12
C ASP A 6 4.45 -17.35 1.04
N ALA A 7 5.52 -17.64 0.29
CA ALA A 7 6.61 -16.70 0.14
C ALA A 7 6.06 -15.42 -0.51
N PHE A 8 6.41 -14.27 0.06
CA PHE A 8 6.03 -12.97 -0.50
C PHE A 8 6.51 -12.86 -1.95
N ASP A 9 5.58 -12.67 -2.88
CA ASP A 9 5.89 -12.65 -4.32
C ASP A 9 6.48 -11.30 -4.72
N VAL A 10 7.81 -11.21 -4.66
CA VAL A 10 8.57 -10.01 -5.02
C VAL A 10 8.36 -9.61 -6.49
N ASN A 11 8.17 -10.58 -7.39
CA ASN A 11 7.97 -10.28 -8.80
C ASN A 11 6.63 -9.59 -9.02
N LYS A 12 5.55 -10.07 -8.39
CA LYS A 12 4.25 -9.39 -8.41
C LYS A 12 4.32 -7.99 -7.83
N LEU A 13 5.04 -7.81 -6.72
CA LEU A 13 5.25 -6.48 -6.14
C LEU A 13 5.92 -5.54 -7.15
N LEU A 14 7.04 -5.96 -7.74
CA LEU A 14 7.80 -5.11 -8.65
C LEU A 14 7.02 -4.79 -9.92
N VAL A 15 6.32 -5.77 -10.51
CA VAL A 15 5.49 -5.56 -11.70
C VAL A 15 4.37 -4.57 -11.38
N GLY A 16 3.57 -4.82 -10.35
CA GLY A 16 2.46 -3.93 -10.00
C GLY A 16 2.93 -2.53 -9.61
N PHE A 17 4.07 -2.41 -8.91
CA PHE A 17 4.64 -1.11 -8.58
C PHE A 17 5.10 -0.33 -9.82
N VAL A 18 5.75 -1.01 -10.77
CA VAL A 18 6.17 -0.39 -12.03
C VAL A 18 4.96 0.00 -12.89
N ASP A 19 3.91 -0.82 -12.92
CA ASP A 19 2.67 -0.51 -13.64
C ASP A 19 1.99 0.75 -13.08
N ILE A 20 1.97 0.91 -11.76
CA ILE A 20 1.46 2.12 -11.10
C ILE A 20 2.29 3.34 -11.52
N LEU A 21 3.63 3.24 -11.47
CA LEU A 21 4.53 4.31 -11.91
C LEU A 21 4.30 4.70 -13.38
N ALA A 22 4.09 3.71 -14.25
CA ALA A 22 3.88 3.92 -15.69
C ALA A 22 2.49 4.46 -16.04
N SER A 23 1.51 4.35 -15.14
CA SER A 23 0.12 4.73 -15.42
C SER A 23 -0.10 6.22 -15.63
N GLY A 24 0.80 7.08 -15.15
CA GLY A 24 0.71 8.55 -15.23
C GLY A 24 -0.44 9.18 -14.42
N ASN A 25 -1.37 8.37 -13.89
CA ASN A 25 -2.52 8.81 -13.10
C ASN A 25 -2.59 8.00 -11.80
N ALA A 26 -2.02 8.57 -10.75
CA ALA A 26 -1.96 7.94 -9.45
C ALA A 26 -3.33 7.97 -8.76
N MET A 27 -3.82 6.80 -8.34
CA MET A 27 -5.06 6.66 -7.59
C MET A 27 -4.82 5.82 -6.32
N PRO A 28 -5.39 6.22 -5.17
CA PRO A 28 -5.23 5.47 -3.91
C PRO A 28 -5.58 3.99 -4.04
N LEU A 29 -6.66 3.71 -4.78
CA LEU A 29 -7.16 2.36 -5.05
C LEU A 29 -6.14 1.44 -5.73
N GLN A 30 -5.18 1.97 -6.48
CA GLN A 30 -4.13 1.15 -7.11
C GLN A 30 -3.20 0.53 -6.06
N PHE A 31 -2.89 1.26 -5.00
CA PHE A 31 -2.01 0.78 -3.93
C PHE A 31 -2.72 -0.23 -3.02
N ASP A 32 -3.99 0.01 -2.70
CA ASP A 32 -4.83 -0.95 -1.97
C ASP A 32 -4.97 -2.27 -2.76
N ARG A 33 -5.26 -2.19 -4.06
CA ARG A 33 -5.32 -3.38 -4.93
C ARG A 33 -4.00 -4.14 -4.95
N LEU A 34 -2.87 -3.46 -5.10
CA LEU A 34 -1.54 -4.10 -5.07
C LEU A 34 -1.31 -4.87 -3.77
N ALA A 35 -1.68 -4.29 -2.63
CA ALA A 35 -1.56 -4.96 -1.33
C ALA A 35 -2.45 -6.21 -1.24
N ARG A 36 -3.70 -6.12 -1.72
CA ARG A 36 -4.65 -7.24 -1.75
C ARG A 36 -4.20 -8.35 -2.68
N ASP A 37 -3.66 -8.03 -3.85
CA ASP A 37 -3.12 -9.00 -4.82
C ASP A 37 -1.89 -9.75 -4.27
N LEU A 38 -1.16 -9.14 -3.33
CA LEU A 38 -0.06 -9.74 -2.59
C LEU A 38 -0.50 -10.50 -1.33
N GLY A 39 -1.81 -10.55 -1.05
CA GLY A 39 -2.36 -11.24 0.12
C GLY A 39 -2.05 -10.56 1.45
N ILE A 40 -1.81 -9.24 1.45
CA ILE A 40 -1.62 -8.47 2.68
C ILE A 40 -2.95 -8.37 3.42
N ALA A 41 -2.95 -8.77 4.69
CA ALA A 41 -4.12 -8.70 5.54
C ALA A 41 -4.49 -7.26 5.88
N GLU A 42 -5.78 -7.02 6.11
CA GLU A 42 -6.31 -5.73 6.57
C GLU A 42 -5.82 -5.38 7.99
N GLY A 43 -5.93 -4.10 8.36
CA GLY A 43 -5.42 -3.55 9.62
C GLY A 43 -3.91 -3.25 9.57
N ALA A 44 -3.22 -3.51 10.67
CA ALA A 44 -1.80 -3.16 10.84
C ALA A 44 -0.86 -3.61 9.69
N PRO A 45 -0.97 -4.83 9.10
CA PRO A 45 -0.12 -5.23 7.99
C PRO A 45 -0.29 -4.37 6.74
N MET A 46 -1.52 -3.94 6.44
CA MET A 46 -1.83 -3.03 5.33
C MET A 46 -1.15 -1.67 5.53
N VAL A 47 -1.27 -1.09 6.72
CA VAL A 47 -0.65 0.20 7.08
C VAL A 47 0.88 0.13 6.95
N VAL A 48 1.50 -0.94 7.46
CA VAL A 48 2.95 -1.16 7.34
C VAL A 48 3.37 -1.26 5.86
N PHE A 49 2.62 -2.00 5.05
CA PHE A 49 2.90 -2.17 3.63
C PHE A 49 2.82 -0.84 2.87
N LEU A 50 1.72 -0.11 2.98
CA LEU A 50 1.51 1.16 2.28
C LEU A 50 2.52 2.22 2.71
N ASN A 51 2.88 2.28 3.99
CA ASN A 51 3.95 3.14 4.47
C ASN A 51 5.32 2.77 3.86
N GLY A 52 5.57 1.47 3.65
CA GLY A 52 6.74 0.98 2.93
C GLY A 52 6.78 1.47 1.48
N ILE A 53 5.68 1.32 0.74
CA ILE A 53 5.54 1.82 -0.64
C ILE A 53 5.78 3.34 -0.70
N LYS A 54 5.17 4.10 0.21
CA LYS A 54 5.36 5.57 0.30
C LYS A 54 6.83 5.95 0.52
N LYS A 55 7.55 5.22 1.37
CA LYS A 55 8.99 5.44 1.60
C LYS A 55 9.80 5.18 0.33
N ILE A 56 9.48 4.12 -0.41
CA ILE A 56 10.13 3.81 -1.69
C ILE A 56 9.89 4.93 -2.70
N LEU A 57 8.63 5.35 -2.90
CA LEU A 57 8.27 6.45 -3.80
C LEU A 57 9.03 7.74 -3.47
N ARG A 58 9.17 8.06 -2.18
CA ARG A 58 9.94 9.23 -1.75
C ARG A 58 11.45 9.10 -2.00
N ALA A 59 11.99 7.89 -1.95
CA ALA A 59 13.41 7.61 -2.18
C ALA A 59 13.79 7.50 -3.66
N LEU A 60 12.83 7.31 -4.56
CA LEU A 60 13.09 7.24 -6.00
C LEU A 60 13.59 8.60 -6.55
N PRO A 61 14.53 8.57 -7.51
CA PRO A 61 15.01 9.78 -8.17
C PRO A 61 13.92 10.37 -9.07
N ASP A 62 13.96 11.68 -9.30
CA ASP A 62 12.95 12.39 -10.12
C ASP A 62 12.77 11.78 -11.52
N LYS A 63 13.83 11.23 -12.12
CA LYS A 63 13.81 10.54 -13.42
C LYS A 63 12.95 9.27 -13.47
N ALA A 64 12.50 8.75 -12.32
CA ALA A 64 11.58 7.61 -12.24
C ALA A 64 10.12 8.03 -12.47
N PHE A 65 9.85 9.33 -12.49
CA PHE A 65 8.53 9.91 -12.69
C PHE A 65 8.51 10.68 -14.01
N GLU A 66 7.33 10.82 -14.61
CA GLU A 66 7.15 11.59 -15.84
C GLU A 66 7.55 13.05 -15.63
N ASP A 67 7.08 13.66 -14.54
CA ASP A 67 7.48 14.98 -14.09
C ASP A 67 7.35 15.13 -12.57
N LYS A 68 7.65 16.33 -12.07
CA LYS A 68 7.57 16.66 -10.63
C LYS A 68 6.14 16.59 -10.09
N ASN A 69 5.14 16.95 -10.89
CA ASN A 69 3.74 16.92 -10.47
C ASN A 69 3.25 15.47 -10.37
N ALA A 70 3.66 14.59 -11.29
CA ALA A 70 3.40 13.16 -11.23
C ALA A 70 4.00 12.52 -9.97
N ARG A 71 5.22 12.91 -9.59
CA ARG A 71 5.81 12.46 -8.31
C ARG A 71 4.99 12.89 -7.10
N LEU A 72 4.54 14.14 -7.06
CA LEU A 72 3.70 14.64 -5.96
C LEU A 72 2.37 13.90 -5.91
N ALA A 73 1.67 13.79 -7.04
CA ALA A 73 0.40 13.08 -7.15
C ALA A 73 0.52 11.61 -6.70
N MET A 74 1.64 10.94 -7.03
CA MET A 74 1.89 9.56 -6.60
C MET A 74 2.08 9.43 -5.08
N VAL A 75 2.81 10.38 -4.48
CA VAL A 75 3.05 10.41 -3.03
C VAL A 75 1.76 10.77 -2.27
N ASP A 76 0.93 11.64 -2.83
CA ASP A 76 -0.36 12.00 -2.26
C ASP A 76 -1.36 10.84 -2.38
N ALA A 77 -1.42 10.16 -3.52
CA ALA A 77 -2.31 9.02 -3.72
C ALA A 77 -1.99 7.85 -2.77
N VAL A 78 -0.71 7.53 -2.54
CA VAL A 78 -0.35 6.50 -1.54
C VAL A 78 -0.60 6.97 -0.10
N GLN A 79 -0.55 8.28 0.15
CA GLN A 79 -0.89 8.86 1.45
C GLN A 79 -2.38 8.68 1.72
N ASP A 80 -3.24 9.00 0.77
CA ASP A 80 -4.69 8.83 0.91
C ASP A 80 -5.06 7.36 1.14
N ALA A 81 -4.37 6.42 0.46
CA ALA A 81 -4.56 4.99 0.69
C ALA A 81 -4.09 4.56 2.09
N LEU A 82 -2.99 5.13 2.57
CA LEU A 82 -2.47 4.87 3.91
C LEU A 82 -3.43 5.39 4.98
N ASP A 83 -3.98 6.58 4.81
CA ASP A 83 -4.93 7.17 5.75
C ASP A 83 -6.21 6.33 5.83
N GLN A 84 -6.75 5.90 4.69
CA GLN A 84 -7.89 4.96 4.66
C GLN A 84 -7.59 3.63 5.36
N ALA A 85 -6.37 3.09 5.21
CA ALA A 85 -5.97 1.86 5.88
C ALA A 85 -5.82 2.03 7.40
N ILE A 86 -5.41 3.21 7.86
CA ILE A 86 -5.34 3.55 9.29
C ILE A 86 -6.75 3.64 9.86
N ASP A 87 -7.67 4.34 9.19
CA ASP A 87 -9.08 4.44 9.63
C ASP A 87 -9.69 3.04 9.81
N VAL A 88 -9.49 2.14 8.84
CA VAL A 88 -9.95 0.74 8.93
C VAL A 88 -9.28 -0.02 10.07
N GLU A 89 -7.97 0.16 10.28
CA GLU A 89 -7.25 -0.46 11.40
C GLU A 89 -7.82 -0.01 12.74
N GLU A 90 -8.10 1.28 12.90
CA GLU A 90 -8.69 1.87 14.10
C GLU A 90 -10.09 1.28 14.37
N GLU A 91 -10.97 1.23 13.35
CA GLU A 91 -12.30 0.59 13.46
C GLU A 91 -12.22 -0.89 13.86
N MET A 92 -11.27 -1.64 13.29
CA MET A 92 -11.06 -3.06 13.65
C MET A 92 -10.60 -3.21 15.10
N ASN A 93 -9.72 -2.32 15.58
CA ASN A 93 -9.24 -2.33 16.95
C ASN A 93 -10.33 -1.98 17.96
N GLU A 94 -11.21 -1.03 17.63
CA GLU A 94 -12.37 -0.67 18.47
C GLU A 94 -13.37 -1.82 18.58
N ASN A 95 -13.69 -2.48 17.46
CA ASN A 95 -14.60 -3.63 17.44
C ASN A 95 -14.07 -4.82 18.26
N ASN A 96 -12.76 -5.07 18.21
CA ASN A 96 -12.13 -6.13 19.00
C ASN A 96 -12.13 -5.84 20.51
N GLN A 97 -12.15 -4.57 20.93
CA GLN A 97 -12.22 -4.19 22.34
C GLN A 97 -13.63 -4.25 22.91
N GLN A 98 -14.67 -4.11 22.09
CA GLN A 98 -16.08 -4.18 22.52
C GLN A 98 -16.63 -5.62 22.60
N GLY A 99 -16.03 -6.58 21.91
CA GLY A 99 -16.47 -7.99 21.90
C GLY A 99 -16.04 -8.84 23.11
N ASP A 100 -15.26 -8.27 24.03
CA ASP A 100 -14.68 -8.97 25.20
C ASP A 100 -15.35 -8.55 26.53
N SER A 101 -16.59 -8.02 26.48
CA SER A 101 -17.41 -7.61 27.64
C SER A 101 -18.75 -8.34 27.73
#